data_AF-A0A7M7REA6-F1
#
_entry.id   AF-A0A7M7REA6-F1
#
_cell.length_a   1.000
_cell.length_b   1.000
_cell.length_c   1.000
_cell.angle_alpha   90.00
_cell.angle_beta   90.00
_cell.angle_gamma   90.00
#
_symmetry.space_group_name_H-M   'P 1'
#
loop_
_entity.id
_entity.type
_entity.pdbx_description
1 polymer ?
#
loop_
_entity_poly.entity_id
_entity_poly.type
_entity_poly.pdbx_seq_one_letter_code
_entity_poly.pdbx_strand_id
1 'polypeptide(L)'
;MAATDNSKAPSPEGEAINIFNQTHEYKGVTLTPMQQPAIYEALQNWETRPDDVYIVTYPKSGTHWIFEIVALITNDVQVEKIDRTHMVFALDLALSHTVDGLATITPGHEAMTKWESPRVMASHLLEEFAPEQIKKKSKVIYFSRNPKDVSVSYFKFVGPALPVEMEGWKGFVPYFLSDKMFGGSWFRHIKGWFAHKDDPNVLLCKYEDFHKDLKGSIKRVADFLERPLSDEQLDKIVELTEMKGMQKTYQQIEDKMGDTGKSVTRLFGQLPYLRKGKVGSWKHNFTVAENEYFDKVYKHEMDGSGIEFEFEL
;
A
#
# COMPACT_ATOMS: atom_id res chain seq x y z
N MET A 1 4.33 -18.21 -41.08
CA MET A 1 4.72 -17.31 -39.97
C MET A 1 3.73 -16.15 -39.97
N ALA A 2 2.72 -16.22 -39.12
CA ALA A 2 1.76 -15.14 -38.90
C ALA A 2 1.98 -14.65 -37.46
N ALA A 3 2.24 -13.36 -37.32
CA ALA A 3 2.49 -12.70 -36.04
C ALA A 3 1.24 -12.79 -35.18
N THR A 4 1.37 -13.40 -34.01
CA THR A 4 0.34 -13.40 -32.97
C THR A 4 0.28 -12.01 -32.34
N ASP A 5 -0.84 -11.34 -32.59
CA ASP A 5 -1.34 -10.18 -31.85
C ASP A 5 -1.46 -10.53 -30.36
N ASN A 6 -0.68 -9.84 -29.52
CA ASN A 6 -0.63 -10.01 -28.07
C ASN A 6 -1.49 -8.95 -27.34
N SER A 7 -2.55 -8.44 -27.96
CA SER A 7 -3.48 -7.47 -27.35
C SER A 7 -4.60 -8.08 -26.50
N LYS A 8 -4.66 -9.40 -26.30
CA LYS A 8 -5.63 -10.02 -25.40
C LYS A 8 -5.03 -10.30 -24.03
N ALA A 9 -5.43 -9.53 -23.03
CA ALA A 9 -5.36 -9.99 -21.64
C ALA A 9 -6.26 -11.25 -21.51
N PRO A 10 -5.79 -12.38 -20.98
CA PRO A 10 -6.65 -13.52 -20.68
C PRO A 10 -7.50 -13.26 -19.43
N SER A 11 -8.79 -13.63 -19.48
CA SER A 11 -9.74 -13.67 -18.36
C SER A 11 -9.38 -14.76 -17.34
N PRO A 12 -9.96 -14.75 -16.11
CA PRO A 12 -11.03 -15.73 -15.84
C PRO A 12 -12.09 -15.32 -14.79
N GLU A 13 -13.29 -15.90 -14.91
CA GLU A 13 -14.28 -16.23 -13.87
C GLU A 13 -14.17 -15.46 -12.52
N GLY A 14 -14.79 -14.29 -12.46
CA GLY A 14 -14.95 -13.48 -11.25
C GLY A 14 -15.98 -12.39 -11.47
N GLU A 15 -16.69 -11.95 -10.43
CA GLU A 15 -17.62 -10.82 -10.54
C GLU A 15 -16.90 -9.57 -11.02
N ALA A 16 -17.56 -8.78 -11.87
CA ALA A 16 -16.99 -7.57 -12.45
C ALA A 16 -16.59 -6.56 -11.36
N ILE A 17 -15.33 -6.11 -11.39
CA ILE A 17 -14.84 -5.06 -10.49
C ILE A 17 -15.32 -3.72 -11.05
N ASN A 18 -16.30 -3.09 -10.41
CA ASN A 18 -16.87 -1.81 -10.84
C ASN A 18 -16.60 -0.65 -9.87
N ILE A 19 -16.01 -0.95 -8.71
CA ILE A 19 -15.77 0.03 -7.64
C ILE A 19 -14.92 1.23 -8.10
N PHE A 20 -14.03 1.05 -9.07
CA PHE A 20 -13.16 2.11 -9.60
C PHE A 20 -13.81 2.98 -10.69
N ASN A 21 -15.02 2.62 -11.15
CA ASN A 21 -15.75 3.38 -12.17
C ASN A 21 -16.48 4.59 -11.59
N GLN A 22 -16.58 4.66 -10.26
CA GLN A 22 -17.19 5.77 -9.56
C GLN A 22 -16.14 6.43 -8.68
N THR A 23 -16.25 7.75 -8.54
CA THR A 23 -15.47 8.53 -7.59
C THR A 23 -16.35 9.58 -6.96
N HIS A 24 -15.93 10.11 -5.83
CA HIS A 24 -16.54 11.27 -5.22
C HIS A 24 -15.44 12.19 -4.67
N GLU A 25 -15.79 13.46 -4.50
CA GLU A 25 -14.90 14.46 -3.91
C GLU A 25 -15.15 14.55 -2.40
N TYR A 26 -14.06 14.52 -1.62
CA TYR A 26 -14.11 14.78 -0.18
C TYR A 26 -12.97 15.72 0.18
N LYS A 27 -13.32 16.91 0.71
CA LYS A 27 -12.35 17.96 1.09
C LYS A 27 -11.29 18.26 0.00
N GLY A 28 -11.69 18.22 -1.28
CA GLY A 28 -10.80 18.49 -2.41
C GLY A 28 -9.84 17.34 -2.76
N VAL A 29 -10.24 16.10 -2.48
CA VAL A 29 -9.54 14.88 -2.85
C VAL A 29 -10.51 13.94 -3.55
N THR A 30 -10.09 13.40 -4.70
CA THR A 30 -10.84 12.37 -5.43
C THR A 30 -10.68 11.01 -4.76
N LEU A 31 -11.79 10.48 -4.25
CA LEU A 31 -11.87 9.22 -3.50
C LEU A 31 -12.70 8.17 -4.25
N THR A 32 -12.39 6.89 -4.04
CA THR A 32 -13.23 5.78 -4.52
C THR A 32 -14.38 5.54 -3.53
N PRO A 33 -15.45 4.82 -3.89
CA PRO A 33 -16.53 4.50 -2.96
C PRO A 33 -16.08 3.68 -1.74
N MET A 34 -14.92 3.03 -1.79
CA MET A 34 -14.34 2.34 -0.61
C MET A 34 -13.94 3.32 0.50
N GLN A 35 -13.57 4.55 0.14
CA GLN A 35 -13.22 5.64 1.05
C GLN A 35 -14.48 6.47 1.39
N GLN A 36 -15.37 5.95 2.24
CA GLN A 36 -16.63 6.65 2.54
C GLN A 36 -16.40 7.87 3.47
N PRO A 37 -17.05 9.04 3.25
CA PRO A 37 -16.95 10.20 4.15
C PRO A 37 -17.20 9.87 5.62
N ALA A 38 -18.15 8.98 5.90
CA ALA A 38 -18.47 8.51 7.25
C ALA A 38 -17.29 7.82 7.96
N ILE A 39 -16.38 7.16 7.23
CA ILE A 39 -15.16 6.58 7.80
C ILE A 39 -14.26 7.69 8.34
N TYR A 40 -14.03 8.75 7.55
CA TYR A 40 -13.19 9.87 7.98
C TYR A 40 -13.76 10.65 9.17
N GLU A 41 -15.10 10.78 9.21
CA GLU A 41 -15.82 11.37 10.34
C GLU A 41 -15.69 10.51 11.59
N ALA A 42 -15.89 9.20 11.48
CA ALA A 42 -15.71 8.26 12.58
C ALA A 42 -14.27 8.28 13.13
N LEU A 43 -13.29 8.38 12.23
CA LEU A 43 -11.88 8.43 12.61
C LEU A 43 -11.53 9.65 13.47
N GLN A 44 -12.30 10.75 13.44
CA GLN A 44 -12.06 11.89 14.35
C GLN A 44 -12.15 11.48 15.82
N ASN A 45 -12.99 10.49 16.14
CA ASN A 45 -13.15 9.94 17.49
C ASN A 45 -12.36 8.63 17.68
N TRP A 46 -11.40 8.32 16.80
CA TRP A 46 -10.63 7.09 16.87
C TRP A 46 -9.82 7.01 18.16
N GLU A 47 -9.97 5.90 18.90
CA GLU A 47 -9.21 5.66 20.13
C GLU A 47 -7.93 4.87 19.82
N THR A 48 -6.80 5.53 20.03
CA THR A 48 -5.46 4.93 19.95
C THR A 48 -5.10 4.21 21.25
N ARG A 49 -4.44 3.06 21.14
CA ARG A 49 -3.81 2.36 22.25
C ARG A 49 -2.30 2.67 22.28
N PRO A 50 -1.64 2.61 23.46
CA PRO A 50 -0.21 2.93 23.57
C PRO A 50 0.71 2.05 22.71
N ASP A 51 0.28 0.83 22.40
CA ASP A 51 1.04 -0.16 21.64
C ASP A 51 0.54 -0.34 20.19
N ASP A 52 -0.29 0.59 19.71
CA ASP A 52 -0.70 0.62 18.30
C ASP A 52 0.48 0.98 17.38
N VAL A 53 0.54 0.28 16.25
CA VAL A 53 1.45 0.56 15.15
C VAL A 53 0.65 0.80 13.88
N TYR A 54 0.80 1.99 13.30
CA TYR A 54 0.16 2.37 12.04
C TYR A 54 1.17 2.28 10.91
N ILE A 55 0.83 1.54 9.87
CA ILE A 55 1.61 1.44 8.63
C ILE A 55 0.89 2.25 7.59
N VAL A 56 1.44 3.41 7.26
CA VAL A 56 0.82 4.32 6.31
C VAL A 56 1.60 4.30 5.01
N THR A 57 0.90 4.10 3.89
CA THR A 57 1.51 4.01 2.57
C THR A 57 0.63 4.68 1.53
N TYR A 58 1.22 5.32 0.52
CA TYR A 58 0.47 5.52 -0.72
C TYR A 58 0.21 4.14 -1.35
N PRO A 59 -0.97 3.85 -1.93
CA PRO A 59 -1.27 2.53 -2.45
C PRO A 59 -0.19 2.04 -3.42
N LYS A 60 0.17 0.75 -3.31
CA LYS A 60 1.20 0.06 -4.11
C LYS A 60 2.66 0.44 -3.80
N SER A 61 2.90 1.07 -2.65
CA SER A 61 4.26 1.38 -2.19
C SER A 61 4.93 0.25 -1.38
N GLY A 62 4.27 -0.89 -1.19
CA GLY A 62 4.85 -2.05 -0.47
C GLY A 62 4.17 -2.41 0.85
N THR A 63 2.93 -1.98 1.06
CA THR A 63 2.15 -2.16 2.30
C THR A 63 2.21 -3.59 2.86
N HIS A 64 2.03 -4.62 2.02
CA HIS A 64 2.04 -6.01 2.46
C HIS A 64 3.43 -6.48 2.92
N TRP A 65 4.49 -5.92 2.34
CA TRP A 65 5.86 -6.29 2.68
C TRP A 65 6.26 -5.71 4.04
N ILE A 66 6.04 -4.41 4.23
CA ILE A 66 6.30 -3.76 5.53
C ILE A 66 5.35 -4.28 6.62
N PHE A 67 4.10 -4.62 6.29
CA PHE A 67 3.19 -5.23 7.25
C PHE A 67 3.71 -6.58 7.74
N GLU A 68 4.15 -7.47 6.86
CA GLU A 68 4.70 -8.76 7.27
C GLU A 68 5.93 -8.57 8.17
N ILE A 69 6.83 -7.65 7.82
CA ILE A 69 8.01 -7.30 8.65
C ILE A 69 7.58 -6.85 10.04
N VAL A 70 6.68 -5.88 10.13
CA VAL A 70 6.20 -5.34 11.41
C VAL A 70 5.46 -6.40 12.21
N ALA A 71 4.61 -7.21 11.57
CA ALA A 71 3.87 -8.28 12.23
C ALA A 71 4.80 -9.36 12.81
N LEU A 72 5.87 -9.72 12.10
CA LEU A 72 6.91 -10.63 12.62
C LEU A 72 7.63 -10.02 13.82
N ILE A 73 7.99 -8.74 13.77
CA ILE A 73 8.63 -8.04 14.90
C ILE A 73 7.69 -7.96 16.10
N THR A 74 6.42 -7.60 15.91
CA THR A 74 5.46 -7.42 17.01
C THR A 74 4.95 -8.73 17.61
N ASN A 75 5.25 -9.87 16.97
CA ASN A 75 4.95 -11.21 17.48
C ASN A 75 6.21 -12.01 17.86
N ASP A 76 7.35 -11.35 18.06
CA ASP A 76 8.61 -11.98 18.44
C ASP A 76 9.01 -13.14 17.51
N VAL A 77 8.69 -12.99 16.22
CA VAL A 77 8.95 -13.96 15.14
C VAL A 77 8.24 -15.31 15.32
N GLN A 78 7.14 -15.33 16.10
CA GLN A 78 6.19 -16.44 16.22
C GLN A 78 5.17 -16.37 15.07
N VAL A 79 5.53 -16.96 13.94
CA VAL A 79 4.81 -16.90 12.67
C VAL A 79 3.34 -17.35 12.79
N GLU A 80 3.11 -18.32 13.67
CA GLU A 80 1.81 -18.94 13.97
C GLU A 80 0.84 -18.04 14.74
N LYS A 81 1.35 -16.99 15.41
CA LYS A 81 0.53 -16.00 16.13
C LYS A 81 0.02 -14.88 15.22
N ILE A 82 0.58 -14.74 14.01
CA ILE A 82 0.24 -13.66 13.10
C ILE A 82 -1.08 -13.97 12.39
N ASP A 83 -2.12 -13.23 12.76
CA ASP A 83 -3.37 -13.21 12.00
C ASP A 83 -3.22 -12.34 10.74
N ARG A 84 -2.96 -13.00 9.61
CA ARG A 84 -2.82 -12.33 8.31
C ARG A 84 -4.16 -11.96 7.69
N THR A 85 -5.29 -12.39 8.25
CA THR A 85 -6.61 -11.95 7.77
C THR A 85 -6.82 -10.45 8.01
N HIS A 86 -6.10 -9.87 8.97
CA HIS A 86 -6.07 -8.42 9.20
C HIS A 86 -5.68 -7.62 7.95
N MET A 87 -4.92 -8.20 7.01
CA MET A 87 -4.51 -7.53 5.76
C MET A 87 -5.64 -7.25 4.77
N VAL A 88 -6.83 -7.83 4.96
CA VAL A 88 -8.02 -7.49 4.14
C VAL A 88 -8.62 -6.14 4.54
N PHE A 89 -8.18 -5.58 5.67
CA PHE A 89 -8.65 -4.29 6.19
C PHE A 89 -7.57 -3.22 6.07
N ALA A 90 -8.01 -2.00 5.77
CA ALA A 90 -7.23 -0.78 5.97
C ALA A 90 -8.09 0.21 6.73
N LEU A 91 -7.48 0.97 7.64
CA LEU A 91 -8.16 1.84 8.60
C LEU A 91 -9.21 2.75 7.92
N ASP A 92 -8.85 3.27 6.75
CA ASP A 92 -9.58 4.27 5.97
C ASP A 92 -10.43 3.70 4.82
N LEU A 93 -10.66 2.39 4.77
CA LEU A 93 -11.39 1.74 3.68
C LEU A 93 -12.43 0.71 4.15
N ALA A 94 -13.50 0.58 3.38
CA ALA A 94 -14.34 -0.61 3.31
C ALA A 94 -14.05 -1.34 1.99
N LEU A 95 -13.46 -2.54 2.05
CA LEU A 95 -12.95 -3.24 0.87
C LEU A 95 -14.06 -4.04 0.17
N SER A 96 -14.51 -3.58 -0.99
CA SER A 96 -15.52 -4.25 -1.84
C SER A 96 -15.18 -4.09 -3.33
N HIS A 97 -15.45 -5.11 -4.15
CA HIS A 97 -15.29 -5.04 -5.61
C HIS A 97 -16.46 -4.34 -6.31
N THR A 98 -17.59 -4.16 -5.61
CA THR A 98 -18.77 -3.42 -6.10
C THR A 98 -19.27 -2.37 -5.12
N VAL A 99 -19.92 -1.33 -5.63
CA VAL A 99 -20.57 -0.29 -4.81
C VAL A 99 -21.68 -0.88 -3.95
N ASP A 100 -22.53 -1.74 -4.51
CA ASP A 100 -23.63 -2.38 -3.77
C ASP A 100 -23.12 -3.28 -2.63
N GLY A 101 -21.98 -3.94 -2.83
CA GLY A 101 -21.33 -4.75 -1.80
C GLY A 101 -20.87 -3.95 -0.59
N LEU A 102 -20.66 -2.63 -0.71
CA LEU A 102 -20.25 -1.80 0.43
C LEU A 102 -21.28 -1.79 1.57
N ALA A 103 -22.56 -2.00 1.25
CA ALA A 103 -23.63 -2.03 2.25
C ALA A 103 -23.52 -3.18 3.25
N THR A 104 -22.74 -4.23 2.92
CA THR A 104 -22.58 -5.44 3.76
C THR A 104 -21.16 -5.63 4.28
N ILE A 105 -20.21 -4.77 3.89
CA ILE A 105 -18.82 -4.85 4.30
C ILE A 105 -18.60 -4.03 5.58
N THR A 106 -17.91 -4.64 6.54
CA THR A 106 -17.42 -3.93 7.74
C THR A 106 -16.24 -3.02 7.36
N PRO A 107 -16.33 -1.70 7.60
CA PRO A 107 -15.19 -0.79 7.41
C PRO A 107 -13.99 -1.17 8.27
N GLY A 108 -12.78 -0.86 7.80
CA GLY A 108 -11.55 -1.25 8.50
C GLY A 108 -11.44 -0.69 9.91
N HIS A 109 -11.78 0.59 10.14
CA HIS A 109 -11.78 1.16 11.49
C HIS A 109 -12.70 0.40 12.47
N GLU A 110 -13.89 -0.04 12.03
CA GLU A 110 -14.79 -0.83 12.88
C GLU A 110 -14.22 -2.22 13.19
N ALA A 111 -13.62 -2.87 12.19
CA ALA A 111 -12.97 -4.17 12.37
C ALA A 111 -11.79 -4.06 13.36
N MET A 112 -10.93 -3.05 13.17
CA MET A 112 -9.71 -2.82 13.96
C MET A 112 -9.98 -2.43 15.41
N THR A 113 -11.18 -1.94 15.74
CA THR A 113 -11.59 -1.70 17.14
C THR A 113 -11.62 -3.01 17.93
N LYS A 114 -11.95 -4.13 17.29
CA LYS A 114 -12.13 -5.45 17.91
C LYS A 114 -10.82 -6.25 18.01
N TRP A 115 -9.74 -5.79 17.38
CA TRP A 115 -8.48 -6.51 17.39
C TRP A 115 -7.81 -6.48 18.76
N GLU A 116 -7.14 -7.56 19.12
CA GLU A 116 -6.31 -7.63 20.31
C GLU A 116 -5.05 -6.77 20.14
N SER A 117 -4.52 -6.30 21.26
CA SER A 117 -3.26 -5.54 21.29
C SER A 117 -2.05 -6.51 21.24
N PRO A 118 -0.92 -6.13 20.61
CA PRO A 118 -0.71 -4.87 19.87
C PRO A 118 -1.37 -4.90 18.48
N ARG A 119 -2.00 -3.79 18.10
CA ARG A 119 -2.64 -3.66 16.77
C ARG A 119 -1.63 -3.15 15.75
N VAL A 120 -1.42 -3.93 14.68
CA VAL A 120 -0.69 -3.49 13.48
C VAL A 120 -1.72 -3.15 12.41
N MET A 121 -1.85 -1.87 12.05
CA MET A 121 -2.95 -1.39 11.20
C MET A 121 -2.39 -0.74 9.94
N ALA A 122 -2.81 -1.24 8.77
CA ALA A 122 -2.51 -0.60 7.49
C ALA A 122 -3.45 0.57 7.23
N SER A 123 -2.94 1.62 6.56
CA SER A 123 -3.73 2.76 6.12
C SER A 123 -3.15 3.41 4.86
N HIS A 124 -4.02 4.08 4.11
CA HIS A 124 -3.69 4.92 2.95
C HIS A 124 -4.12 6.38 3.14
N LEU A 125 -4.30 6.81 4.41
CA LEU A 125 -4.70 8.18 4.73
C LEU A 125 -3.68 9.20 4.25
N LEU A 126 -4.19 10.26 3.62
CA LEU A 126 -3.50 11.54 3.56
C LEU A 126 -3.30 12.07 4.99
N GLU A 127 -2.16 12.72 5.24
CA GLU A 127 -1.81 13.26 6.56
C GLU A 127 -2.90 14.18 7.11
N GLU A 128 -3.45 15.05 6.28
CA GLU A 128 -4.53 15.99 6.62
C GLU A 128 -5.86 15.32 7.01
N PHE A 129 -6.03 14.04 6.67
CA PHE A 129 -7.19 13.24 7.07
C PHE A 129 -6.87 12.32 8.25
N ALA A 130 -5.59 12.19 8.62
CA ALA A 130 -5.17 11.42 9.78
C ALA A 130 -5.51 12.16 11.09
N PRO A 131 -6.25 11.51 12.01
CA PRO A 131 -6.55 12.10 13.31
C PRO A 131 -5.28 12.48 14.09
N GLU A 132 -5.34 13.59 14.82
CA GLU A 132 -4.21 14.12 15.61
C GLU A 132 -3.65 13.12 16.61
N GLN A 133 -4.50 12.27 17.19
CA GLN A 133 -4.09 11.22 18.11
C GLN A 133 -3.18 10.18 17.45
N ILE A 134 -3.42 9.83 16.18
CA ILE A 134 -2.55 8.91 15.43
C ILE A 134 -1.19 9.60 15.21
N LYS A 135 -1.21 10.86 14.77
CA LYS A 135 0.00 11.61 14.44
C LYS A 135 0.88 11.91 15.66
N LYS A 136 0.31 12.04 16.87
CA LYS A 136 1.04 12.49 18.07
C LYS A 136 1.28 11.42 19.13
N LYS A 137 0.48 10.36 19.19
CA LYS A 137 0.52 9.40 20.32
C LYS A 137 0.94 7.99 19.93
N SER A 138 0.88 7.66 18.65
CA SER A 138 1.10 6.28 18.18
C SER A 138 2.32 6.18 17.30
N LYS A 139 2.90 4.99 17.23
CA LYS A 139 4.00 4.71 16.31
C LYS A 139 3.45 4.65 14.88
N VAL A 140 3.95 5.52 14.01
CA VAL A 140 3.63 5.54 12.59
C VAL A 140 4.86 5.15 11.80
N ILE A 141 4.73 4.14 10.94
CA ILE A 141 5.72 3.78 9.93
C ILE A 141 5.16 4.25 8.59
N TYR A 142 5.72 5.34 8.06
CA TYR A 142 5.38 5.81 6.73
C TYR A 142 6.28 5.15 5.70
N PHE A 143 5.71 4.32 4.82
CA PHE A 143 6.47 3.53 3.86
C PHE A 143 6.18 3.99 2.42
N SER A 144 7.18 4.66 1.85
CA SER A 144 7.13 5.34 0.55
C SER A 144 7.89 4.58 -0.53
N ARG A 145 7.64 4.91 -1.79
CA ARG A 145 8.29 4.28 -2.96
C ARG A 145 8.35 5.27 -4.11
N ASN A 146 9.37 5.14 -4.97
CA ASN A 146 9.51 6.00 -6.15
C ASN A 146 8.24 5.98 -7.03
N PRO A 147 7.78 7.13 -7.53
CA PRO A 147 6.46 7.27 -8.12
C PRO A 147 6.32 6.60 -9.49
N LYS A 148 7.42 6.37 -10.21
CA LYS A 148 7.40 5.66 -11.51
C LYS A 148 7.11 4.16 -11.32
N ASP A 149 7.73 3.51 -10.35
CA ASP A 149 7.40 2.12 -10.05
C ASP A 149 6.01 1.99 -9.39
N VAL A 150 5.61 2.96 -8.57
CA VAL A 150 4.25 3.02 -8.01
C VAL A 150 3.23 3.09 -9.14
N SER A 151 3.36 4.01 -10.10
CA SER A 151 2.40 4.14 -11.21
C SER A 151 2.28 2.86 -12.03
N VAL A 152 3.38 2.17 -12.33
CA VAL A 152 3.37 0.86 -13.02
C VAL A 152 2.74 -0.23 -12.18
N SER A 153 2.96 -0.22 -10.86
CA SER A 153 2.30 -1.17 -9.97
C SER A 153 0.81 -0.90 -9.85
N TYR A 154 0.41 0.37 -9.84
CA TYR A 154 -0.97 0.81 -9.73
C TYR A 154 -1.74 0.48 -11.00
N PHE A 155 -1.20 0.83 -12.17
CA PHE A 155 -1.82 0.52 -13.45
C PHE A 155 -2.06 -0.98 -13.63
N LYS A 156 -1.10 -1.86 -13.31
CA LYS A 156 -1.35 -3.31 -13.44
C LYS A 156 -2.27 -3.87 -12.36
N PHE A 157 -2.47 -3.12 -11.28
CA PHE A 157 -3.35 -3.52 -10.19
C PHE A 157 -4.80 -3.13 -10.47
N VAL A 158 -5.08 -1.89 -10.86
CA VAL A 158 -6.46 -1.42 -11.12
C VAL A 158 -6.80 -1.34 -12.62
N GLY A 159 -5.82 -1.43 -13.50
CA GLY A 159 -5.98 -1.29 -14.96
C GLY A 159 -7.08 -2.15 -15.58
N PRO A 160 -7.27 -3.42 -15.17
CA PRO A 160 -8.39 -4.24 -15.64
C PRO A 160 -9.77 -3.66 -15.30
N ALA A 161 -9.85 -2.75 -14.33
CA ALA A 161 -11.06 -2.11 -13.84
C ALA A 161 -11.10 -0.59 -14.12
N LEU A 162 -10.16 -0.06 -14.91
CA LEU A 162 -10.19 1.34 -15.32
C LEU A 162 -11.16 1.55 -16.51
N PRO A 163 -11.78 2.73 -16.63
CA PRO A 163 -12.62 3.06 -17.78
C PRO A 163 -11.84 2.92 -19.10
N VAL A 164 -12.52 2.43 -20.14
CA VAL A 164 -11.93 2.25 -21.48
C VAL A 164 -11.44 3.58 -22.05
N GLU A 165 -12.12 4.67 -21.68
CA GLU A 165 -11.82 6.06 -22.04
C GLU A 165 -10.48 6.55 -21.50
N MET A 166 -9.87 5.86 -20.53
CA MET A 166 -8.53 6.20 -20.01
C MET A 166 -7.41 5.83 -20.99
N GLU A 167 -7.71 5.22 -22.15
CA GLU A 167 -6.72 4.86 -23.19
C GLU A 167 -5.55 4.00 -22.64
N GLY A 168 -5.82 3.17 -21.64
CA GLY A 168 -4.83 2.30 -21.01
C GLY A 168 -3.67 3.08 -20.37
N TRP A 169 -2.44 2.60 -20.59
CA TRP A 169 -1.25 3.15 -19.93
C TRP A 169 -1.01 4.62 -20.25
N LYS A 170 -1.22 5.00 -21.52
CA LYS A 170 -0.95 6.35 -22.03
C LYS A 170 -1.78 7.41 -21.32
N GLY A 171 -3.08 7.17 -21.10
CA GLY A 171 -3.92 8.10 -20.34
C GLY A 171 -3.80 7.91 -18.81
N PHE A 172 -3.36 6.74 -18.35
CA PHE A 172 -3.11 6.52 -16.92
C PHE A 172 -1.94 7.36 -16.37
N VAL A 173 -0.84 7.53 -17.11
CA VAL A 173 0.32 8.31 -16.65
C VAL A 173 -0.05 9.76 -16.25
N PRO A 174 -0.71 10.57 -17.10
CA PRO A 174 -1.13 11.92 -16.69
C PRO A 174 -2.21 11.89 -15.60
N TYR A 175 -3.07 10.88 -15.57
CA TYR A 175 -4.06 10.72 -14.49
C TYR A 175 -3.38 10.50 -13.13
N PHE A 176 -2.39 9.60 -13.06
CA PHE A 176 -1.60 9.31 -11.87
C PHE A 176 -0.85 10.54 -11.34
N LEU A 177 -0.35 11.38 -12.23
CA LEU A 177 0.36 12.62 -11.90
C LEU A 177 -0.56 13.77 -11.47
N SER A 178 -1.88 13.59 -11.57
CA SER A 178 -2.86 14.62 -11.24
C SER A 178 -3.44 14.45 -9.83
N ASP A 179 -4.08 15.49 -9.32
CA ASP A 179 -4.84 15.45 -8.06
C ASP A 179 -6.10 14.56 -8.12
N LYS A 180 -6.47 14.09 -9.31
CA LYS A 180 -7.64 13.22 -9.53
C LYS A 180 -7.36 11.75 -9.29
N MET A 181 -6.11 11.37 -9.03
CA MET A 181 -5.76 9.98 -8.78
C MET A 181 -6.54 9.44 -7.56
N PHE A 182 -6.92 8.16 -7.59
CA PHE A 182 -7.72 7.55 -6.53
C PHE A 182 -6.98 7.59 -5.18
N GLY A 183 -7.58 8.23 -4.18
CA GLY A 183 -6.93 8.46 -2.88
C GLY A 183 -6.04 9.70 -2.85
N GLY A 184 -6.11 10.54 -3.88
CA GLY A 184 -5.38 11.79 -4.02
C GLY A 184 -4.02 11.67 -4.73
N SER A 185 -3.40 12.82 -4.94
CA SER A 185 -2.07 12.94 -5.55
C SER A 185 -1.00 12.24 -4.70
N TRP A 186 -0.16 11.45 -5.37
CA TRP A 186 1.04 10.87 -4.77
C TRP A 186 1.95 11.94 -4.15
N PHE A 187 2.12 13.08 -4.84
CA PHE A 187 2.95 14.18 -4.35
C PHE A 187 2.41 14.77 -3.05
N ARG A 188 1.09 15.01 -2.99
CA ARG A 188 0.41 15.49 -1.78
C ARG A 188 0.58 14.51 -0.62
N HIS A 189 0.38 13.22 -0.90
CA HIS A 189 0.49 12.17 0.11
C HIS A 189 1.90 12.08 0.72
N ILE A 190 2.94 12.15 -0.11
CA ILE A 190 4.33 12.02 0.33
C ILE A 190 4.78 13.26 1.08
N LYS A 191 4.50 14.46 0.54
CA LYS A 191 4.84 15.73 1.18
C LYS A 191 4.17 15.88 2.56
N GLY A 192 2.89 15.48 2.67
CA GLY A 192 2.16 15.52 3.94
C GLY A 192 2.83 14.70 5.03
N TRP A 193 3.06 13.40 4.81
CA TRP A 193 3.70 12.55 5.81
C TRP A 193 5.18 12.87 6.04
N PHE A 194 5.89 13.36 5.02
CA PHE A 194 7.27 13.81 5.17
C PHE A 194 7.41 15.04 6.08
N ALA A 195 6.36 15.86 6.23
CA ALA A 195 6.37 16.98 7.18
C ALA A 195 6.59 16.51 8.64
N HIS A 196 6.33 15.24 8.94
CA HIS A 196 6.54 14.60 10.23
C HIS A 196 7.90 13.90 10.37
N LYS A 197 8.85 14.13 9.47
CA LYS A 197 10.17 13.47 9.49
C LYS A 197 10.97 13.64 10.79
N ASP A 198 10.70 14.70 11.53
CA ASP A 198 11.39 15.03 12.79
C ASP A 198 10.58 14.61 14.03
N ASP A 199 9.37 14.05 13.84
CA ASP A 199 8.53 13.58 14.95
C ASP A 199 9.06 12.23 15.46
N PRO A 200 9.29 12.08 16.78
CA PRO A 200 9.94 10.88 17.33
C PRO A 200 9.08 9.62 17.21
N ASN A 201 7.77 9.76 17.01
CA ASN A 201 6.83 8.66 16.83
C ASN A 201 6.54 8.34 15.35
N VAL A 202 7.28 8.95 14.40
CA VAL A 202 7.13 8.70 12.96
C VAL A 202 8.46 8.20 12.38
N LEU A 203 8.42 6.99 11.80
CA LEU A 203 9.54 6.43 11.05
C LEU A 203 9.25 6.52 9.56
N LEU A 204 10.09 7.27 8.84
CA LEU A 204 10.07 7.29 7.39
C LEU A 204 10.89 6.12 6.82
N CYS A 205 10.28 5.37 5.91
CA CYS A 205 10.87 4.26 5.20
C CYS A 205 10.69 4.42 3.70
N LYS A 206 11.71 4.01 2.93
CA LYS A 206 11.65 3.94 1.47
C LYS A 206 11.77 2.48 1.04
N TYR A 207 10.91 2.06 0.12
CA TYR A 207 10.93 0.73 -0.50
C TYR A 207 12.32 0.42 -1.05
N GLU A 208 12.97 1.42 -1.63
CA GLU A 208 14.30 1.33 -2.22
C GLU A 208 15.38 0.99 -1.19
N ASP A 209 15.33 1.58 0.01
CA ASP A 209 16.29 1.29 1.09
C ASP A 209 16.23 -0.18 1.52
N PHE A 210 15.02 -0.75 1.57
CA PHE A 210 14.80 -2.15 1.93
C PHE A 210 15.31 -3.11 0.85
N HIS A 211 15.41 -2.67 -0.41
CA HIS A 211 16.07 -3.45 -1.48
C HIS A 211 17.59 -3.32 -1.44
N LYS A 212 18.12 -2.17 -1.00
CA LYS A 212 19.57 -1.94 -0.85
C LYS A 212 20.14 -2.73 0.32
N ASP A 213 19.48 -2.66 1.47
CA ASP A 213 19.88 -3.33 2.70
C ASP A 213 18.64 -3.72 3.51
N LEU A 214 18.12 -4.91 3.22
CA LEU A 214 16.95 -5.45 3.89
C LEU A 214 17.21 -5.67 5.39
N LYS A 215 18.37 -6.23 5.74
CA LYS A 215 18.72 -6.59 7.13
C LYS A 215 18.85 -5.33 7.99
N GLY A 216 19.58 -4.32 7.54
CA GLY A 216 19.69 -3.03 8.22
C GLY A 216 18.36 -2.29 8.33
N SER A 217 17.54 -2.34 7.28
CA SER A 217 16.21 -1.72 7.28
C SER A 217 15.25 -2.37 8.28
N ILE A 218 15.21 -3.71 8.37
CA ILE A 218 14.42 -4.43 9.37
C ILE A 218 14.90 -4.07 10.79
N LYS A 219 16.23 -4.04 11.02
CA LYS A 219 16.78 -3.62 12.30
C LYS A 219 16.34 -2.21 12.70
N ARG A 220 16.35 -1.26 11.75
CA ARG A 220 15.87 0.12 11.99
C ARG A 220 14.39 0.15 12.40
N VAL A 221 13.54 -0.65 11.76
CA VAL A 221 12.12 -0.78 12.12
C VAL A 221 11.98 -1.38 13.52
N ALA A 222 12.73 -2.43 13.83
CA ALA A 222 12.71 -3.08 15.14
C ALA A 222 13.15 -2.14 16.28
N ASP A 223 14.22 -1.37 16.06
CA ASP A 223 14.73 -0.37 17.00
C ASP A 223 13.67 0.72 17.26
N PHE A 224 13.02 1.24 16.20
CA PHE A 224 11.91 2.20 16.32
C PHE A 224 10.70 1.63 17.07
N LEU A 225 10.40 0.35 16.86
CA LEU A 225 9.34 -0.35 17.58
C LEU A 225 9.72 -0.70 19.02
N GLU A 226 10.96 -0.40 19.45
CA GLU A 226 11.52 -0.76 20.76
C GLU A 226 11.49 -2.27 21.02
N ARG A 227 11.73 -3.04 19.95
CA ARG A 227 11.76 -4.51 19.97
C ARG A 227 13.05 -5.01 19.34
N PRO A 228 14.20 -4.86 20.02
CA PRO A 228 15.49 -5.28 19.47
C PRO A 228 15.46 -6.77 19.16
N LEU A 229 16.02 -7.14 18.01
CA LEU A 229 16.05 -8.52 17.51
C LEU A 229 17.43 -9.14 17.77
N SER A 230 17.47 -10.44 18.08
CA SER A 230 18.71 -11.21 17.95
C SER A 230 19.11 -11.35 16.48
N ASP A 231 20.37 -11.68 16.21
CA ASP A 231 20.83 -11.95 14.84
C ASP A 231 20.03 -13.09 14.20
N GLU A 232 19.65 -14.12 14.97
CA GLU A 232 18.86 -15.24 14.45
C GLU A 232 17.42 -14.81 14.12
N GLN A 233 16.79 -14.00 14.97
CA GLN A 233 15.47 -13.45 14.71
C GLN A 233 15.49 -12.56 13.45
N LEU A 234 16.53 -11.73 13.32
CA LEU A 234 16.70 -10.84 12.20
C LEU A 234 16.90 -11.62 10.89
N ASP A 235 17.75 -12.64 10.88
CA ASP A 235 17.97 -13.52 9.71
C ASP A 235 16.69 -14.27 9.32
N LYS A 236 15.92 -14.73 10.31
CA LYS A 236 14.62 -15.39 10.07
C LYS A 236 13.60 -14.42 9.44
N ILE A 237 13.53 -13.17 9.90
CA ILE A 237 12.65 -12.17 9.28
C ILE A 237 13.08 -11.88 7.85
N VAL A 238 14.39 -11.75 7.59
CA VAL A 238 14.92 -11.58 6.22
C VAL A 238 14.45 -12.73 5.33
N GLU A 239 14.67 -13.98 5.72
CA GLU A 239 14.25 -15.17 4.94
C GLU A 239 12.74 -15.15 4.62
N LEU A 240 11.91 -14.86 5.62
CA LEU A 240 10.45 -14.87 5.49
C LEU A 240 9.93 -13.72 4.62
N THR A 241 10.64 -12.60 4.59
CA THR A 241 10.17 -11.37 3.95
C THR A 241 10.84 -11.10 2.60
N GLU A 242 11.84 -11.88 2.21
CA GLU A 242 12.26 -11.96 0.81
C GLU A 242 11.13 -12.46 -0.09
N MET A 243 11.22 -12.17 -1.40
CA MET A 243 10.18 -12.52 -2.38
C MET A 243 9.78 -13.99 -2.30
N LYS A 244 10.74 -14.91 -2.18
CA LYS A 244 10.46 -16.35 -2.09
C LYS A 244 9.75 -16.73 -0.79
N GLY A 245 10.14 -16.12 0.33
CA GLY A 245 9.49 -16.30 1.63
C GLY A 245 8.04 -15.84 1.59
N MET A 246 7.81 -14.62 1.11
CA MET A 246 6.47 -14.04 0.94
C MET A 246 5.58 -14.90 0.01
N GLN A 247 6.12 -15.38 -1.12
CA GLN A 247 5.39 -16.27 -2.03
C GLN A 247 5.00 -17.58 -1.36
N LYS A 248 5.90 -18.18 -0.60
CA LYS A 248 5.62 -19.41 0.17
C LYS A 248 4.53 -19.18 1.21
N THR A 249 4.63 -18.08 1.97
CA THR A 249 3.59 -17.69 2.96
C THR A 249 2.24 -17.51 2.27
N TYR A 250 2.19 -16.84 1.13
CA TYR A 250 0.93 -16.62 0.40
C TYR A 250 0.32 -17.92 -0.11
N GLN A 251 1.15 -18.81 -0.66
CA GLN A 251 0.68 -20.14 -1.09
C GLN A 251 0.09 -20.91 0.10
N GLN A 252 0.74 -20.91 1.26
CA GLN A 252 0.24 -21.57 2.46
C GLN A 252 -1.11 -20.99 2.94
N ILE A 253 -1.30 -19.69 2.83
CA ILE A 253 -2.57 -19.03 3.17
C ILE A 253 -3.67 -19.46 2.20
N GLU A 254 -3.41 -19.43 0.89
CA GLU A 254 -4.36 -19.86 -0.14
C GLU A 254 -4.72 -21.34 0.03
N ASP A 255 -3.74 -22.22 0.25
CA ASP A 255 -3.95 -23.66 0.43
C ASP A 255 -4.79 -23.99 1.68
N LYS A 256 -4.56 -23.25 2.77
CA LYS A 256 -5.24 -23.49 4.05
C LYS A 256 -6.65 -22.90 4.09
N MET A 257 -6.88 -21.76 3.44
CA MET A 257 -8.09 -20.94 3.62
C MET A 257 -8.94 -20.78 2.36
N GLY A 258 -8.52 -21.32 1.22
CA GLY A 258 -9.27 -21.25 -0.03
C GLY A 258 -9.52 -19.79 -0.46
N ASP A 259 -10.77 -19.44 -0.76
CA ASP A 259 -11.15 -18.11 -1.25
C ASP A 259 -10.96 -17.00 -0.20
N THR A 260 -11.09 -17.31 1.10
CA THR A 260 -10.71 -16.39 2.16
C THR A 260 -9.21 -16.11 2.11
N GLY A 261 -8.40 -17.14 1.84
CA GLY A 261 -6.95 -17.00 1.67
C GLY A 261 -6.61 -16.13 0.46
N LYS A 262 -7.30 -16.33 -0.67
CA LYS A 262 -7.13 -15.48 -1.86
C LYS A 262 -7.47 -14.01 -1.58
N SER A 263 -8.43 -13.73 -0.71
CA SER A 263 -8.79 -12.35 -0.34
C SER A 263 -7.68 -11.64 0.45
N VAL A 264 -6.83 -12.40 1.16
CA VAL A 264 -5.64 -11.89 1.85
C VAL A 264 -4.48 -11.62 0.87
N THR A 265 -4.32 -12.47 -0.13
CA THR A 265 -3.15 -12.46 -1.04
C THR A 265 -3.42 -11.74 -2.36
N ARG A 266 -4.69 -11.42 -2.66
CA ARG A 266 -5.17 -10.81 -3.89
C ARG A 266 -6.27 -9.81 -3.61
N LEU A 267 -6.25 -8.66 -4.29
CA LEU A 267 -7.36 -7.72 -4.23
C LEU A 267 -8.61 -8.37 -4.82
N PHE A 268 -9.70 -8.32 -4.05
CA PHE A 268 -10.99 -8.94 -4.37
C PHE A 268 -10.90 -10.43 -4.68
N GLY A 269 -9.89 -11.12 -4.15
CA GLY A 269 -9.63 -12.53 -4.43
C GLY A 269 -9.07 -12.82 -5.84
N GLN A 270 -8.86 -11.79 -6.66
CA GLN A 270 -8.55 -11.93 -8.08
C GLN A 270 -7.14 -11.42 -8.43
N LEU A 271 -6.81 -10.20 -8.00
CA LEU A 271 -5.64 -9.47 -8.49
C LEU A 271 -4.44 -9.59 -7.51
N PRO A 272 -3.37 -10.31 -7.87
CA PRO A 272 -2.29 -10.64 -6.92
C PRO A 272 -1.53 -9.41 -6.42
N TYR A 273 -1.26 -9.36 -5.10
CA TYR A 273 -0.47 -8.28 -4.51
C TYR A 273 1.03 -8.43 -4.79
N LEU A 274 1.57 -9.65 -4.75
CA LEU A 274 2.96 -9.95 -5.09
C LEU A 274 3.11 -10.15 -6.61
N ARG A 275 4.06 -9.44 -7.22
CA ARG A 275 4.29 -9.49 -8.67
C ARG A 275 5.77 -9.64 -9.04
N LYS A 276 6.52 -8.52 -9.01
CA LYS A 276 7.95 -8.50 -9.35
C LYS A 276 8.83 -8.15 -8.16
N GLY A 277 8.37 -7.22 -7.31
CA GLY A 277 9.11 -6.74 -6.15
C GLY A 277 10.53 -6.29 -6.46
N LYS A 278 10.69 -5.33 -7.38
CA LYS A 278 11.99 -4.77 -7.79
C LYS A 278 11.89 -3.25 -7.92
N VAL A 279 13.02 -2.57 -7.73
CA VAL A 279 13.20 -1.15 -8.09
C VAL A 279 13.61 -1.06 -9.57
N GLY A 280 13.12 -0.04 -10.27
CA GLY A 280 13.47 0.24 -11.67
C GLY A 280 12.65 -0.54 -12.71
N SER A 281 11.59 -1.22 -12.30
CA SER A 281 10.71 -1.94 -13.25
C SER A 281 10.00 -1.01 -14.22
N TRP A 282 9.87 0.27 -13.87
CA TRP A 282 9.27 1.30 -14.71
C TRP A 282 9.93 1.45 -16.10
N LYS A 283 11.24 1.19 -16.21
CA LYS A 283 11.97 1.29 -17.49
C LYS A 283 11.40 0.43 -18.62
N HIS A 284 10.73 -0.67 -18.28
CA HIS A 284 10.11 -1.57 -19.26
C HIS A 284 8.70 -1.16 -19.67
N ASN A 285 8.14 -0.14 -19.03
CA ASN A 285 6.76 0.29 -19.19
C ASN A 285 6.65 1.70 -19.78
N PHE A 286 7.59 2.59 -19.46
CA PHE A 286 7.61 3.95 -19.98
C PHE A 286 8.27 4.02 -21.35
N THR A 287 7.65 4.75 -22.28
CA THR A 287 8.34 5.31 -23.44
C THR A 287 9.24 6.47 -23.01
N VAL A 288 10.16 6.88 -23.89
CA VAL A 288 11.04 8.04 -23.64
C VAL A 288 10.22 9.31 -23.39
N ALA A 289 9.22 9.58 -24.24
CA ALA A 289 8.38 10.77 -24.12
C ALA A 289 7.53 10.78 -22.83
N GLU A 290 6.98 9.63 -22.44
CA GLU A 290 6.25 9.52 -21.16
C GLU A 290 7.19 9.74 -19.97
N ASN A 291 8.42 9.24 -20.04
CA ASN A 291 9.41 9.44 -18.99
C ASN A 291 9.82 10.91 -18.87
N GLU A 292 10.10 11.59 -19.98
CA GLU A 292 10.45 13.02 -20.00
C GLU A 292 9.31 13.88 -19.45
N TYR A 293 8.06 13.57 -19.82
CA TYR A 293 6.88 14.23 -19.25
C TYR A 293 6.79 14.00 -17.75
N PHE A 294 6.94 12.76 -17.30
CA PHE A 294 6.90 12.40 -15.88
C PHE A 294 7.98 13.14 -15.10
N ASP A 295 9.22 13.15 -15.59
CA ASP A 295 10.36 13.81 -14.94
C ASP A 295 10.15 15.31 -14.82
N LYS A 296 9.55 15.94 -15.84
CA LYS A 296 9.20 17.36 -15.80
C LYS A 296 8.19 17.66 -14.68
N VAL A 297 7.12 16.87 -14.58
CA VAL A 297 6.10 17.05 -13.54
C VAL A 297 6.69 16.75 -12.16
N TYR A 298 7.40 15.64 -12.01
CA TYR A 298 8.04 15.25 -10.76
C TYR A 298 8.99 16.33 -10.24
N LYS A 299 9.85 16.87 -11.12
CA LYS A 299 10.79 17.94 -10.75
C LYS A 299 10.06 19.18 -10.28
N HIS A 300 8.96 19.56 -10.93
CA HIS A 300 8.16 20.71 -10.52
C HIS A 300 7.48 20.48 -9.17
N GLU A 301 6.83 19.34 -8.98
CA GLU A 301 6.05 19.01 -7.78
C GLU A 301 6.88 18.77 -6.52
N MET A 302 8.11 18.27 -6.71
CA MET A 302 9.02 17.92 -5.62
C MET A 302 10.11 18.97 -5.37
N ASP A 303 10.12 20.06 -6.14
CA ASP A 303 11.09 21.14 -5.95
C ASP A 303 11.02 21.70 -4.53
N GLY A 304 12.18 21.90 -3.90
CA GLY A 304 12.29 22.38 -2.52
C GLY A 304 11.78 21.43 -1.42
N SER A 305 11.28 20.22 -1.75
CA SER A 305 10.76 19.28 -0.74
C SER A 305 11.86 18.65 0.13
N GLY A 306 13.08 18.54 -0.39
CA GLY A 306 14.18 17.80 0.24
C GLY A 306 14.01 16.28 0.25
N ILE A 307 13.01 15.76 -0.48
CA ILE A 307 12.71 14.32 -0.56
C ILE A 307 13.40 13.73 -1.80
N GLU A 308 14.20 12.69 -1.59
CA GLU A 308 14.93 12.00 -2.66
C GLU A 308 14.59 10.51 -2.74
N PHE A 309 14.32 10.06 -3.97
CA PHE A 309 14.01 8.66 -4.29
C PHE A 309 15.02 8.10 -5.28
N GLU A 310 15.34 6.83 -5.10
CA GLU A 310 16.10 6.04 -6.05
C GLU A 310 15.16 5.40 -7.08
N PHE A 311 15.33 5.76 -8.35
CA PHE A 311 14.54 5.20 -9.43
C PHE A 311 15.12 3.89 -9.98
N GLU A 312 16.32 3.52 -9.53
CA GLU A 312 17.07 2.33 -9.92
C GLU A 312 18.03 1.91 -8.80
N LEU A 313 18.36 0.62 -8.78
CA LEU A 313 19.35 -0.01 -7.90
C LEU A 313 20.28 -0.88 -8.72
#